data_AF-A0ABD2XAM1-F1
#
_entry.id   AF-A0ABD2XAM1-F1
#
_cell.length_a   1.000
_cell.length_b   1.000
_cell.length_c   1.000
_cell.angle_alpha   90.00
_cell.angle_beta   90.00
_cell.angle_gamma   90.00
#
_symmetry.space_group_name_H-M   'P 1'
#
loop_
_entity.id
_entity.type
_entity.pdbx_description
1 polymer ?
#
loop_
_entity_poly.entity_id
_entity_poly.type
_entity_poly.pdbx_seq_one_letter_code
_entity_poly.pdbx_strand_id
1 'polypeptide(L)'
;MEAGSSRLSAAATGGASGGGGGRKPADKFIGCIGKCTSGLTIKDIDRITDSISKCLDDKHGRKIFRRYIEQADRRTDRHCLDLYERISDLINLEISQRNPTENPSVEAVRSAERLSCHVNDILDQLDTLDSVEEIDWAVIDQLQRALDEQSAEGMLDGLKMVNVGLENHMAKAYKSFRTYARAPCPQTKRC
;
A
#
# COMPACT_ATOMS: atom_id res chain seq x y z
N MET A 1 38.97 64.83 46.12
CA MET A 1 39.70 65.69 45.16
C MET A 1 40.96 64.95 44.75
N GLU A 2 41.38 65.12 43.49
CA GLU A 2 42.41 64.36 42.73
C GLU A 2 41.84 63.05 42.14
N ALA A 3 41.34 62.98 40.88
CA ALA A 3 41.87 63.28 39.54
C ALA A 3 42.90 62.25 39.03
N GLY A 4 42.66 61.67 37.84
CA GLY A 4 43.72 60.99 37.09
C GLY A 4 43.30 59.89 36.11
N SER A 5 42.91 60.29 34.90
CA SER A 5 42.73 59.45 33.70
C SER A 5 43.98 58.66 33.29
N SER A 6 43.82 57.53 32.59
CA SER A 6 44.29 57.36 31.19
C SER A 6 43.90 56.02 30.57
N ARG A 7 43.49 56.10 29.29
CA ARG A 7 43.22 55.01 28.35
C ARG A 7 44.53 54.35 27.89
N LEU A 8 44.47 53.12 27.37
CA LEU A 8 45.11 52.71 26.10
C LEU A 8 44.58 51.34 25.62
N SER A 9 44.39 51.24 24.31
CA SER A 9 43.91 50.11 23.50
C SER A 9 44.88 48.93 23.42
N ALA A 10 44.39 47.72 23.08
CA ALA A 10 44.83 46.94 21.90
C ALA A 10 44.06 45.62 21.77
N ALA A 11 43.88 45.18 20.53
CA ALA A 11 43.14 44.02 20.06
C ALA A 11 44.00 42.74 19.96
N ALA A 12 43.33 41.58 20.05
CA ALA A 12 43.71 40.29 19.44
C ALA A 12 42.51 39.33 19.60
N THR A 13 41.67 39.08 18.59
CA THR A 13 41.72 37.98 17.58
C THR A 13 41.73 36.54 18.12
N GLY A 14 40.74 35.76 17.69
CA GLY A 14 40.60 34.29 17.84
C GLY A 14 39.26 33.94 18.49
N GLY A 15 38.26 33.30 17.89
CA GLY A 15 38.25 32.34 16.79
C GLY A 15 37.72 30.99 17.32
N ALA A 16 36.40 30.78 17.33
CA ALA A 16 35.74 29.47 17.43
C ALA A 16 34.22 29.66 17.18
N SER A 17 33.73 29.44 15.96
CA SER A 17 33.06 28.20 15.54
C SER A 17 31.90 27.77 16.45
N GLY A 18 30.68 28.06 16.02
CA GLY A 18 29.45 27.59 16.62
C GLY A 18 28.33 27.60 15.58
N GLY A 19 28.38 26.63 14.65
CA GLY A 19 27.35 26.43 13.64
C GLY A 19 26.03 26.03 14.29
N GLY A 20 25.10 26.99 14.40
CA GLY A 20 23.71 26.75 14.75
C GLY A 20 22.92 26.41 13.49
N GLY A 21 22.91 25.13 13.12
CA GLY A 21 22.16 24.61 11.98
C GLY A 21 20.70 25.04 12.00
N GLY A 22 20.23 25.53 10.85
CA GLY A 22 18.82 25.83 10.61
C GLY A 22 17.98 24.59 10.95
N ARG A 23 17.05 24.77 11.90
CA ARG A 23 16.04 23.76 12.20
C ARG A 23 15.16 23.63 10.96
N LYS A 24 15.28 22.50 10.26
CA LYS A 24 14.27 22.07 9.29
C LYS A 24 12.91 22.02 10.00
N PRO A 25 11.81 22.46 9.37
CA PRO A 25 10.50 22.40 9.98
C PRO A 25 10.20 20.94 10.34
N ALA A 26 9.83 20.73 11.60
CA ALA A 26 9.48 19.41 12.13
C ALA A 26 8.30 18.85 11.32
N ASP A 27 8.50 17.65 10.77
CA ASP A 27 7.41 16.86 10.20
C ASP A 27 6.38 16.64 11.31
N LYS A 28 5.21 17.28 11.15
CA LYS A 28 4.09 17.12 12.08
C LYS A 28 3.63 15.67 12.01
N PHE A 29 3.98 14.88 13.01
CA PHE A 29 3.44 13.54 13.19
C PHE A 29 1.94 13.62 13.48
N ILE A 30 1.14 13.18 12.52
CA ILE A 30 -0.31 12.98 12.66
C ILE A 30 -0.47 11.60 13.30
N GLY A 31 -0.89 11.54 14.56
CA GLY A 31 -1.25 10.28 15.22
C GLY A 31 -2.70 10.32 15.66
N CYS A 32 -3.56 9.44 15.12
CA CYS A 32 -5.01 9.52 15.29
C CYS A 32 -5.69 8.20 15.58
N ILE A 33 -6.77 8.27 16.36
CA ILE A 33 -7.70 7.16 16.59
C ILE A 33 -8.04 6.48 15.27
N GLY A 34 -7.74 5.19 15.17
CA GLY A 34 -8.02 4.39 13.97
C GLY A 34 -7.05 4.58 12.80
N LYS A 35 -6.39 5.73 12.68
CA LYS A 35 -5.35 6.00 11.67
C LYS A 35 -3.98 5.96 12.36
N CYS A 36 -3.41 4.77 12.52
CA CYS A 36 -2.00 4.69 12.89
C CYS A 36 -1.17 5.06 11.65
N THR A 37 -1.06 6.36 11.42
CA THR A 37 -0.17 7.01 10.45
C THR A 37 1.19 7.31 11.08
N SER A 38 1.48 6.74 12.25
CA SER A 38 2.78 6.83 12.91
C SER A 38 3.88 6.40 11.94
N GLY A 39 4.86 7.28 11.71
CA GLY A 39 5.95 7.06 10.77
C GLY A 39 5.67 7.46 9.32
N LEU A 40 4.48 7.98 9.00
CA LEU A 40 4.17 8.51 7.67
C LEU A 40 4.21 10.04 7.68
N THR A 41 4.86 10.61 6.68
CA THR A 41 4.80 12.05 6.41
C THR A 41 3.51 12.43 5.69
N ILE A 42 3.17 13.71 5.66
CA ILE A 42 2.04 14.21 4.86
C ILE A 42 2.20 13.82 3.39
N LYS A 43 3.43 13.85 2.86
CA LYS A 43 3.73 13.43 1.49
C LYS A 43 3.42 11.95 1.24
N ASP A 44 3.68 11.10 2.23
CA ASP A 44 3.34 9.66 2.14
C ASP A 44 1.83 9.46 2.12
N ILE A 45 1.09 10.20 2.95
CA ILE A 45 -0.38 10.19 2.92
C ILE A 45 -0.90 10.70 1.59
N ASP A 46 -0.35 11.79 1.05
CA ASP A 46 -0.76 12.31 -0.26
C ASP A 46 -0.50 11.31 -1.37
N ARG A 47 0.65 10.61 -1.35
CA ARG A 47 1.00 9.55 -2.32
C ARG A 47 0.02 8.38 -2.25
N ILE A 48 -0.22 7.87 -1.04
CA ILE A 48 -1.15 6.75 -0.79
C ILE A 48 -2.58 7.12 -1.18
N THR A 49 -2.96 8.40 -1.00
CA THR A 49 -4.32 8.90 -1.27
C THR A 49 -4.49 9.50 -2.67
N ASP A 50 -3.54 9.28 -3.57
CA ASP A 50 -3.59 9.80 -4.93
C ASP A 50 -4.53 8.98 -5.83
N SER A 51 -4.38 7.65 -5.82
CA SER A 51 -5.25 6.70 -6.52
C SER A 51 -5.43 5.42 -5.69
N ILE A 52 -6.48 4.66 -5.99
CA ILE A 52 -6.72 3.39 -5.29
C ILE A 52 -5.59 2.39 -5.57
N SER A 53 -5.12 2.22 -6.80
CA SER A 53 -3.93 1.40 -7.09
C SER A 53 -2.73 1.78 -6.20
N LYS A 54 -2.38 3.07 -6.07
CA LYS A 54 -1.28 3.50 -5.18
C LYS A 54 -1.52 3.16 -3.71
N CYS A 55 -2.78 3.18 -3.28
CA CYS A 55 -3.16 2.77 -1.93
C CYS A 55 -3.02 1.25 -1.73
N LEU A 56 -3.42 0.47 -2.74
CA LEU A 56 -3.38 -0.98 -2.70
C LEU A 56 -1.96 -1.54 -2.93
N ASP A 57 -1.11 -0.86 -3.69
CA ASP A 57 0.29 -1.23 -3.89
C ASP A 57 1.15 -0.98 -2.64
N ASP A 58 0.77 0.01 -1.81
CA ASP A 58 1.50 0.40 -0.61
C ASP A 58 0.98 -0.34 0.64
N LYS A 59 1.88 -1.05 1.36
CA LYS A 59 1.55 -1.79 2.59
C LYS A 59 0.92 -0.90 3.67
N HIS A 60 1.39 0.33 3.81
CA HIS A 60 0.78 1.28 4.74
C HIS A 60 -0.58 1.76 4.23
N GLY A 61 -0.71 1.96 2.92
CA GLY A 61 -1.98 2.27 2.27
C GLY A 61 -3.06 1.24 2.57
N ARG A 62 -2.79 -0.04 2.27
CA ARG A 62 -3.69 -1.15 2.59
C ARG A 62 -4.06 -1.21 4.07
N LYS A 63 -3.08 -1.02 4.96
CA LYS A 63 -3.32 -1.04 6.41
C LYS A 63 -4.28 0.05 6.87
N ILE A 64 -4.15 1.29 6.37
CA ILE A 64 -5.05 2.38 6.75
C ILE A 64 -6.43 2.18 6.10
N PHE A 65 -6.46 1.71 4.85
CA PHE A 65 -7.71 1.44 4.13
C PHE A 65 -8.52 0.31 4.77
N ARG A 66 -7.87 -0.79 5.16
CA ARG A 66 -8.46 -1.88 5.94
C ARG A 66 -9.15 -1.38 7.21
N ARG A 67 -8.47 -0.53 7.99
CA ARG A 67 -9.06 0.03 9.21
C ARG A 67 -10.26 0.93 8.92
N TYR A 68 -10.22 1.68 7.83
CA TYR A 68 -11.36 2.48 7.39
C TYR A 68 -12.57 1.59 7.05
N ILE A 69 -12.34 0.51 6.29
CA ILE A 69 -13.36 -0.48 5.92
C ILE A 69 -13.96 -1.14 7.17
N GLU A 70 -13.12 -1.56 8.12
CA GLU A 70 -13.55 -2.17 9.39
C GLU A 70 -14.40 -1.22 10.23
N GLN A 71 -14.02 0.06 10.32
CA GLN A 71 -14.80 1.07 11.06
C GLN A 71 -16.15 1.37 10.42
N ALA A 72 -16.25 1.23 9.10
CA ALA A 72 -17.48 1.47 8.35
C ALA A 72 -18.35 0.20 8.21
N ASP A 73 -17.98 -0.92 8.84
CA ASP A 73 -18.62 -2.25 8.73
C ASP A 73 -18.85 -2.69 7.26
N ARG A 74 -17.87 -2.38 6.40
CA ARG A 74 -17.94 -2.66 4.97
C ARG A 74 -17.41 -4.05 4.64
N ARG A 75 -18.22 -5.07 4.95
CA ARG A 75 -17.81 -6.49 4.89
C ARG A 75 -17.38 -6.96 3.51
N THR A 76 -18.13 -6.60 2.46
CA THR A 76 -17.78 -6.95 1.07
C THR A 76 -16.43 -6.35 0.69
N ASP A 77 -16.21 -5.04 0.91
CA ASP A 77 -14.92 -4.41 0.60
C ASP A 77 -13.76 -5.02 1.39
N ARG A 78 -14.01 -5.51 2.62
CA ARG A 78 -13.01 -6.25 3.39
C ARG A 78 -12.63 -7.57 2.72
N HIS A 79 -13.60 -8.36 2.30
CA HIS A 79 -13.34 -9.60 1.57
C HIS A 79 -12.63 -9.33 0.25
N CYS A 80 -13.03 -8.27 -0.47
CA CYS A 80 -12.34 -7.85 -1.69
C CYS A 80 -10.87 -7.49 -1.44
N LEU A 81 -10.58 -6.79 -0.34
CA LEU A 81 -9.21 -6.46 0.05
C LEU A 81 -8.40 -7.70 0.43
N ASP A 82 -8.99 -8.64 1.17
CA ASP A 82 -8.34 -9.91 1.55
C ASP A 82 -7.99 -10.74 0.31
N LEU A 83 -8.92 -10.84 -0.64
CA LEU A 83 -8.69 -11.55 -1.90
C LEU A 83 -7.65 -10.85 -2.77
N TYR A 84 -7.71 -9.51 -2.87
CA TYR A 84 -6.71 -8.72 -3.61
C TYR A 84 -5.30 -8.95 -3.07
N GLU A 85 -5.13 -8.93 -1.74
CA GLU A 85 -3.83 -9.17 -1.11
C GLU A 85 -3.33 -10.59 -1.42
N ARG A 86 -4.19 -11.59 -1.30
CA ARG A 86 -3.85 -12.99 -1.61
C ARG A 86 -3.41 -13.17 -3.07
N ILE A 87 -4.15 -12.59 -4.02
CA ILE A 87 -3.82 -12.66 -5.44
C ILE A 87 -2.51 -11.92 -5.73
N SER A 88 -2.31 -10.74 -5.15
CA SER A 88 -1.09 -9.94 -5.34
C SER A 88 0.15 -10.66 -4.81
N ASP A 89 0.04 -11.29 -3.64
CA ASP A 89 1.12 -12.07 -3.05
C ASP A 89 1.45 -13.31 -3.90
N LEU A 90 0.43 -13.98 -4.44
CA LEU A 90 0.61 -15.13 -5.35
C LEU A 90 1.33 -14.73 -6.65
N ILE A 91 0.89 -13.64 -7.29
CA ILE A 91 1.54 -13.12 -8.51
C ILE A 91 3.01 -12.77 -8.23
N ASN A 92 3.28 -12.07 -7.13
CA ASN A 92 4.65 -11.70 -6.75
C ASN A 92 5.51 -12.91 -6.43
N LEU A 93 4.94 -13.93 -5.76
CA LEU A 93 5.62 -15.18 -5.48
C LEU A 93 6.03 -15.88 -6.78
N GLU A 94 5.13 -16.02 -7.74
CA GLU A 94 5.45 -16.65 -9.03
C GLU A 94 6.50 -15.89 -9.82
N ILE A 95 6.41 -14.55 -9.85
CA ILE A 95 7.44 -13.73 -10.49
C ILE A 95 8.81 -13.94 -9.82
N SER A 96 8.85 -14.06 -8.49
CA SER A 96 10.10 -14.23 -7.73
C SER A 96 10.71 -15.64 -7.86
N GLN A 97 9.88 -16.65 -8.12
CA GLN A 97 10.32 -18.06 -8.24
C GLN A 97 10.78 -18.42 -9.65
N ARG A 98 10.48 -17.57 -10.65
CA ARG A 98 10.85 -17.82 -12.05
C ARG A 98 12.37 -17.92 -12.18
N ASN A 99 12.86 -19.10 -12.55
CA ASN A 99 14.28 -19.30 -12.82
C ASN A 99 14.59 -18.98 -14.30
N PRO A 100 15.35 -17.91 -14.61
CA PRO A 100 15.64 -17.53 -15.99
C PRO A 100 16.57 -18.52 -16.71
N THR A 101 17.21 -19.44 -15.99
CA THR A 101 18.14 -20.42 -16.56
C THR A 101 17.50 -21.79 -16.81
N GLU A 102 16.26 -21.99 -16.35
CA GLU A 102 15.55 -23.25 -16.52
C GLU A 102 14.92 -23.36 -17.92
N ASN A 103 14.74 -24.59 -18.39
CA ASN A 103 14.03 -24.83 -19.63
C ASN A 103 12.61 -24.25 -19.55
N PRO A 104 12.20 -23.37 -20.48
CA PRO A 104 10.89 -22.73 -20.45
C PRO A 104 9.71 -23.71 -20.34
N SER A 105 9.79 -24.89 -20.95
CA SER A 105 8.71 -25.88 -20.86
C SER A 105 8.61 -26.52 -19.48
N VAL A 106 9.74 -26.76 -18.81
CA VAL A 106 9.77 -27.33 -17.46
C VAL A 106 9.26 -26.31 -16.45
N GLU A 107 9.66 -25.05 -16.57
CA GLU A 107 9.18 -24.00 -15.68
C GLU A 107 7.69 -23.71 -15.90
N ALA A 108 7.20 -23.76 -17.14
CA ALA A 108 5.78 -23.59 -17.43
C ALA A 108 4.91 -24.66 -16.74
N VAL A 109 5.30 -25.94 -16.83
CA VAL A 109 4.58 -27.04 -16.16
C VAL A 109 4.60 -26.85 -14.65
N ARG A 110 5.77 -26.56 -14.06
CA ARG A 110 5.89 -26.38 -12.61
C ARG A 110 5.07 -25.18 -12.12
N SER A 111 5.11 -24.06 -12.84
CA SER A 111 4.32 -22.87 -12.50
C SER A 111 2.82 -23.16 -12.61
N ALA A 112 2.38 -23.88 -13.63
CA ALA A 112 0.99 -24.29 -13.78
C ALA A 112 0.52 -25.17 -12.60
N GLU A 113 1.32 -26.15 -12.19
CA GLU A 113 1.02 -27.00 -11.03
C GLU A 113 0.91 -26.20 -9.73
N ARG A 114 1.84 -25.26 -9.47
CA ARG A 114 1.80 -24.39 -8.28
C ARG A 114 0.57 -23.50 -8.27
N LEU A 115 0.26 -22.88 -9.40
CA LEU A 115 -0.88 -21.97 -9.55
C LEU A 115 -2.22 -22.69 -9.43
N SER A 116 -2.34 -23.91 -9.95
CA SER A 116 -3.62 -24.62 -10.08
C SER A 116 -4.39 -24.75 -8.76
N CYS A 117 -3.71 -25.13 -7.67
CA CYS A 117 -4.34 -25.25 -6.36
C CYS A 117 -4.83 -23.89 -5.84
N HIS A 118 -4.04 -22.83 -6.02
CA HIS A 118 -4.39 -21.50 -5.56
C HIS A 118 -5.51 -20.87 -6.40
N VAL A 119 -5.54 -21.13 -7.71
CA VAL A 119 -6.57 -20.64 -8.62
C VAL A 119 -7.91 -21.29 -8.33
N ASN A 120 -7.95 -22.61 -8.08
CA ASN A 120 -9.18 -23.28 -7.62
C ASN A 120 -9.75 -22.61 -6.36
N ASP A 121 -8.93 -22.42 -5.32
CA ASP A 121 -9.37 -21.75 -4.09
C ASP A 121 -9.87 -20.31 -4.33
N ILE A 122 -9.31 -19.61 -5.32
CA ILE A 122 -9.71 -18.25 -5.67
C ILE A 122 -11.05 -18.25 -6.40
N LEU A 123 -11.27 -19.19 -7.32
CA LEU A 123 -12.55 -19.37 -8.01
C LEU A 123 -13.67 -19.66 -6.99
N ASP A 124 -13.43 -20.57 -6.04
CA ASP A 124 -14.38 -20.84 -4.94
C ASP A 124 -14.71 -19.59 -4.11
N GLN A 125 -13.72 -18.73 -3.86
CA GLN A 125 -13.95 -17.46 -3.15
C GLN A 125 -14.73 -16.46 -4.00
N LEU A 126 -14.48 -16.40 -5.30
CA LEU A 126 -15.19 -15.52 -6.22
C LEU A 126 -16.68 -15.87 -6.29
N ASP A 127 -17.02 -17.16 -6.24
CA ASP A 127 -18.42 -17.62 -6.16
C ASP A 127 -19.13 -17.15 -4.88
N THR A 128 -18.39 -16.86 -3.80
CA THR A 128 -18.98 -16.28 -2.57
C THR A 128 -19.16 -14.76 -2.62
N LEU A 129 -18.62 -14.11 -3.66
CA LEU A 129 -18.63 -12.66 -3.85
C LEU A 129 -19.73 -12.19 -4.80
N ASP A 130 -20.90 -12.85 -4.82
CA ASP A 130 -22.09 -12.56 -5.66
C ASP A 130 -22.48 -11.06 -5.77
N SER A 131 -22.05 -10.21 -4.84
CA SER A 131 -22.30 -8.76 -4.83
C SER A 131 -21.28 -7.89 -5.57
N VAL A 132 -20.23 -8.47 -6.18
CA VAL A 132 -19.14 -7.73 -6.83
C VAL A 132 -19.35 -7.72 -8.35
N GLU A 133 -20.19 -6.79 -8.83
CA GLU A 133 -20.52 -6.62 -10.26
C GLU A 133 -19.30 -6.28 -11.13
N GLU A 134 -18.24 -5.72 -10.54
CA GLU A 134 -17.02 -5.34 -11.26
C GLU A 134 -16.14 -6.52 -11.68
N ILE A 135 -16.47 -7.75 -11.25
CA ILE A 135 -15.86 -8.98 -11.72
C ILE A 135 -16.86 -9.68 -12.63
N ASP A 136 -16.73 -9.46 -13.94
CA ASP A 136 -17.58 -10.09 -14.94
C ASP A 136 -17.32 -11.61 -14.99
N TRP A 137 -18.37 -12.38 -15.25
CA TRP A 137 -18.31 -13.80 -15.56
C TRP A 137 -17.27 -14.12 -16.64
N ALA A 138 -17.06 -13.23 -17.62
CA ALA A 138 -16.01 -13.40 -18.64
C ALA A 138 -14.59 -13.55 -18.05
N VAL A 139 -14.30 -12.85 -16.94
CA VAL A 139 -13.00 -12.96 -16.24
C VAL A 139 -12.89 -14.30 -15.51
N ILE A 140 -13.99 -14.75 -14.89
CA ILE A 140 -14.07 -16.03 -14.19
C ILE A 140 -13.93 -17.19 -15.19
N ASP A 141 -14.66 -17.15 -16.30
CA ASP A 141 -14.57 -18.14 -17.38
C ASP A 141 -13.16 -18.23 -17.98
N GLN A 142 -12.51 -17.08 -18.22
CA GLN A 142 -11.13 -17.08 -18.70
C GLN A 142 -10.17 -17.72 -17.70
N LEU A 143 -10.33 -17.45 -16.40
CA LEU A 143 -9.48 -18.04 -15.37
C LEU A 143 -9.72 -19.55 -15.23
N GLN A 144 -10.98 -19.99 -15.30
CA GLN A 144 -11.34 -21.42 -15.30
C GLN A 144 -10.74 -22.15 -16.51
N ARG A 145 -10.87 -21.58 -17.70
CA ARG A 145 -10.30 -22.17 -18.92
C ARG A 145 -8.78 -22.27 -18.86
N ALA A 146 -8.12 -21.23 -18.35
CA ALA A 146 -6.67 -21.26 -18.17
C ALA A 146 -6.22 -22.34 -17.17
N LEU A 147 -7.02 -22.58 -16.13
CA LEU A 147 -6.81 -23.67 -15.19
C LEU A 147 -6.97 -25.04 -15.85
N ASP A 148 -8.06 -25.24 -16.62
CA ASP A 148 -8.33 -26.49 -17.34
C ASP A 148 -7.26 -26.80 -18.39
N GLU A 149 -6.74 -25.76 -19.06
CA GLU A 149 -5.66 -25.85 -20.05
C GLU A 149 -4.27 -25.96 -19.40
N GLN A 150 -4.18 -25.87 -18.07
CA GLN A 150 -2.92 -25.81 -17.31
C GLN A 150 -1.96 -24.72 -17.82
N SER A 151 -2.52 -23.58 -18.22
CA SER A 151 -1.77 -22.43 -18.72
C SER A 151 -1.37 -21.51 -17.58
N ALA A 152 -0.10 -21.58 -17.16
CA ALA A 152 0.45 -20.70 -16.12
C ALA A 152 0.30 -19.21 -16.48
N GLU A 153 0.60 -18.84 -17.74
CA GLU A 153 0.45 -17.47 -18.23
C GLU A 153 -1.01 -17.03 -18.24
N GLY A 154 -1.92 -17.91 -18.72
CA GLY A 154 -3.35 -17.64 -18.71
C GLY A 154 -3.91 -17.45 -17.30
N MET A 155 -3.46 -18.26 -16.34
CA MET A 155 -3.85 -18.13 -14.92
C MET A 155 -3.35 -16.81 -14.34
N LEU A 156 -2.09 -16.44 -14.57
CA LEU A 156 -1.54 -15.17 -14.09
C LEU A 156 -2.27 -13.96 -14.68
N ASP A 157 -2.63 -14.00 -15.96
CA ASP A 157 -3.37 -12.91 -16.58
C ASP A 157 -4.82 -12.84 -16.09
N GLY A 158 -5.48 -13.99 -15.90
CA GLY A 158 -6.80 -14.06 -15.25
C GLY A 158 -6.79 -13.46 -13.85
N LEU A 159 -5.81 -13.83 -13.03
CA LEU A 159 -5.61 -13.28 -11.68
C LEU A 159 -5.41 -11.76 -11.67
N LYS A 160 -4.64 -11.20 -12.62
CA LYS A 160 -4.49 -9.74 -12.76
C LYS A 160 -5.82 -9.06 -13.08
N MET A 161 -6.63 -9.64 -13.97
CA MET A 161 -7.94 -9.09 -14.30
C MET A 161 -8.90 -9.13 -13.11
N VAL A 162 -8.88 -10.20 -12.31
CA VAL A 162 -9.64 -10.28 -11.05
C VAL A 162 -9.22 -9.14 -10.12
N ASN A 163 -7.91 -8.90 -9.94
CA ASN A 163 -7.42 -7.78 -9.14
C ASN A 163 -7.91 -6.41 -9.62
N VAL A 164 -7.98 -6.20 -10.94
CA VAL A 164 -8.56 -4.98 -11.53
C VAL A 164 -10.04 -4.85 -11.17
N GLY A 165 -10.82 -5.93 -11.24
CA GLY A 165 -12.22 -5.94 -10.82
C GLY A 165 -12.40 -5.61 -9.33
N LEU A 166 -11.58 -6.22 -8.47
CA LEU A 166 -11.56 -5.94 -7.03
C LEU A 166 -11.19 -4.48 -6.72
N GLU A 167 -10.19 -3.93 -7.42
CA GLU A 167 -9.83 -2.52 -7.33
C GLU A 167 -11.00 -1.62 -7.75
N ASN A 168 -11.63 -1.91 -8.87
CA ASN A 168 -12.77 -1.13 -9.36
C ASN A 168 -13.95 -1.13 -8.37
N HIS A 169 -14.24 -2.28 -7.75
CA HIS A 169 -15.25 -2.37 -6.69
C HIS A 169 -14.91 -1.46 -5.49
N MET A 170 -13.68 -1.62 -4.97
CA MET A 170 -13.20 -0.87 -3.83
C MET A 170 -13.02 0.63 -4.11
N ALA A 171 -12.99 1.06 -5.38
CA ALA A 171 -12.87 2.47 -5.77
C ALA A 171 -14.02 3.33 -5.19
N LYS A 172 -15.21 2.74 -5.01
CA LYS A 172 -16.34 3.40 -4.34
C LYS A 172 -16.00 3.71 -2.88
N ALA A 173 -15.43 2.75 -2.14
CA ALA A 173 -14.96 2.97 -0.77
C ALA A 173 -13.79 3.95 -0.69
N TYR A 174 -12.91 3.87 -1.67
CA TYR A 174 -11.71 4.68 -1.72
C TYR A 174 -12.01 6.19 -1.79
N LYS A 175 -13.08 6.61 -2.46
CA LYS A 175 -13.50 8.02 -2.52
C LYS A 175 -13.72 8.61 -1.12
N SER A 176 -14.43 7.88 -0.25
CA SER A 176 -14.66 8.30 1.13
C SER A 176 -13.42 8.10 2.02
N PHE A 177 -12.65 7.04 1.77
CA PHE A 177 -11.36 6.84 2.41
C PHE A 177 -10.41 8.02 2.18
N ARG A 178 -10.36 8.59 0.97
CA ARG A 178 -9.45 9.72 0.66
C ARG A 178 -9.67 10.90 1.60
N THR A 179 -10.94 11.24 1.83
CA THR A 179 -11.34 12.28 2.78
C THR A 179 -11.01 11.87 4.21
N TYR A 180 -11.30 10.61 4.58
CA TYR A 180 -10.94 10.07 5.88
C TYR A 180 -9.43 10.14 6.14
N ALA A 181 -8.57 9.65 5.24
CA ALA A 181 -7.13 9.61 5.40
C ALA A 181 -6.49 11.00 5.53
N ARG A 182 -7.01 11.99 4.82
CA ARG A 182 -6.52 13.39 4.87
C ARG A 182 -7.11 14.21 6.02
N ALA A 183 -8.20 13.75 6.64
CA ALA A 183 -8.82 14.50 7.72
C ALA A 183 -7.87 14.62 8.93
N PRO A 184 -7.68 15.84 9.46
CA PRO A 184 -6.80 16.09 10.60
C PRO A 184 -7.29 15.34 11.82
N CYS A 185 -6.36 15.09 12.73
CA CYS A 185 -6.63 14.33 13.92
C CYS A 185 -7.64 14.98 14.85
N PRO A 186 -8.72 14.30 15.27
CA PRO A 186 -9.37 14.68 16.51
C PRO A 186 -8.35 14.46 17.63
N GLN A 187 -8.09 15.48 18.45
CA GLN A 187 -7.05 15.51 19.50
C GLN A 187 -7.20 14.46 20.63
N THR A 188 -8.00 13.41 20.45
CA THR A 188 -8.26 12.43 21.49
C THR A 188 -7.59 11.10 21.14
N LYS A 189 -6.92 10.51 22.13
CA LYS A 189 -6.28 9.19 22.19
C LYS A 189 -5.12 8.90 21.23
N ARG A 190 -3.93 8.78 21.86
CA ARG A 190 -2.66 8.32 21.27
C ARG A 190 -2.79 6.89 20.74
N CYS A 191 -2.08 6.60 19.65
CA CYS A 191 -1.90 5.26 19.08
C CYS A 191 -1.08 4.35 20.00
#